data_AF-A0A261KPZ6-F1
#
_entry.id   AF-A0A261KPZ6-F1
#
_cell.length_a   1.000
_cell.length_b   1.000
_cell.length_c   1.000
_cell.angle_alpha   90.00
_cell.angle_beta   90.00
_cell.angle_gamma   90.00
#
_symmetry.space_group_name_H-M   'P 1'
#
loop_
_entity.id
_entity.type
_entity.pdbx_description
1 polymer ?
#
loop_
_entity_poly.entity_id
_entity_poly.type
_entity_poly.pdbx_seq_one_letter_code
_entity_poly.pdbx_strand_id
1 'polypeptide(L)'
;MQLLRKLANQGRTIILVTHATANIRICDRVVFLGRGGRLCYFGSSREALTFFSVNTGDFADIYNELETSDENINEWVNNFRQSEYYRNYISNHLSIDNLKPPTNLPPKQQPASFWQQLFILIERYFKLIFRDPINLGLALLTAPIGIGLILFAVRDKNPFIGDPEPTLAPLALRVLFVFTCAWFMG
;
A
#
# COMPACT_ATOMS: atom_id res chain seq x y z
N MET A 1 -1.44 18.26 5.17
CA MET A 1 0.03 18.12 5.35
C MET A 1 0.61 18.82 6.59
N GLN A 2 -0.16 19.68 7.30
CA GLN A 2 0.34 20.38 8.50
C GLN A 2 0.77 19.49 9.67
N LEU A 3 0.12 18.34 9.88
CA LEU A 3 0.51 17.39 10.93
C LEU A 3 1.91 16.84 10.69
N LEU A 4 2.22 16.43 9.46
CA LEU A 4 3.55 15.97 9.07
C LEU A 4 4.58 17.09 9.27
N ARG A 5 4.24 18.34 8.92
CA ARG A 5 5.11 19.50 9.20
C ARG A 5 5.40 19.66 10.70
N LYS A 6 4.40 19.50 11.56
CA LYS A 6 4.59 19.55 13.02
C LYS A 6 5.53 18.46 13.51
N LEU A 7 5.38 17.23 13.01
CA LEU A 7 6.29 16.12 13.35
C LEU A 7 7.72 16.36 12.85
N ALA A 8 7.88 16.93 11.64
CA ALA A 8 9.19 17.29 11.11
C ALA A 8 9.88 18.36 11.99
N ASN A 9 9.13 19.37 12.42
CA ASN A 9 9.63 20.41 13.33
C ASN A 9 10.04 19.85 14.71
N GLN A 10 9.58 18.66 15.11
CA GLN A 10 10.00 17.97 16.33
C GLN A 10 11.33 17.20 16.16
N GLY A 11 12.05 17.40 15.06
CA GLY A 11 13.34 16.75 14.79
C GLY A 11 13.22 15.36 14.16
N ARG A 12 12.06 15.01 13.60
CA ARG A 12 11.86 13.75 12.86
C ARG A 12 12.09 13.95 11.36
N THR A 13 12.84 13.06 10.73
CA THR A 13 12.95 13.05 9.26
C THR A 13 11.72 12.39 8.67
N ILE A 14 11.01 13.08 7.77
CA ILE A 14 9.82 12.57 7.09
C ILE A 14 10.09 12.55 5.59
N ILE A 15 9.97 11.37 5.01
CA ILE A 15 10.01 11.17 3.56
C ILE A 15 8.60 10.81 3.13
N LEU A 16 8.08 11.52 2.14
CA LEU A 16 6.74 11.34 1.61
C LEU A 16 6.79 11.24 0.09
N VAL A 17 5.99 10.33 -0.45
CA VAL A 17 5.63 10.29 -1.86
C VAL A 17 4.18 10.75 -1.99
N THR A 18 3.92 11.73 -2.85
CA THR A 18 2.56 12.28 -3.03
C THR A 18 2.33 12.69 -4.48
N HIS A 19 1.09 12.54 -4.93
CA HIS A 19 0.59 13.11 -6.18
C HIS A 19 -0.08 14.48 -5.98
N ALA A 20 -0.21 14.95 -4.74
CA ALA A 20 -0.88 16.21 -4.43
C ALA A 20 0.11 17.40 -4.52
N THR A 21 0.09 18.09 -5.66
CA THR A 21 0.99 19.22 -5.99
C THR A 21 0.82 20.44 -5.08
N ALA A 22 -0.40 20.72 -4.63
CA ALA A 22 -0.72 21.89 -3.81
C ALA A 22 0.03 21.97 -2.47
N ASN A 23 0.41 20.82 -1.91
CA ASN A 23 1.06 20.76 -0.59
C ASN A 23 2.60 20.72 -0.65
N ILE A 24 3.18 20.68 -1.84
CA ILE A 24 4.63 20.61 -2.04
C ILE A 24 5.34 21.84 -1.46
N ARG A 25 4.66 23.00 -1.45
CA ARG A 25 5.18 24.27 -0.87
C ARG A 25 5.52 24.19 0.62
N ILE A 26 4.94 23.23 1.36
CA ILE A 26 5.15 23.07 2.81
C ILE A 26 6.40 22.21 3.09
N CYS A 27 6.89 21.49 2.08
CA CYS A 27 8.09 20.65 2.18
C CYS A 27 9.35 21.51 2.14
N ASP A 28 10.34 21.17 2.97
CA ASP A 28 11.65 21.83 2.96
C ASP A 28 12.44 21.48 1.71
N ARG A 29 12.32 20.23 1.25
CA ARG A 29 12.99 19.70 0.07
C ARG A 29 12.05 18.87 -0.77
N VAL A 30 12.31 18.84 -2.07
CA VAL A 30 11.52 18.11 -3.06
C VAL A 30 12.46 17.32 -3.97
N VAL A 31 11.99 16.16 -4.41
CA VAL A 31 12.67 15.30 -5.38
C VAL A 31 11.71 15.10 -6.53
N PHE A 32 12.12 15.48 -7.74
CA PHE A 32 11.38 15.18 -8.96
C PHE A 32 12.09 14.05 -9.71
N LEU A 33 11.34 12.98 -9.97
CA LEU A 33 11.79 11.82 -10.72
C LEU A 33 11.03 11.77 -12.04
N GLY A 34 11.75 11.73 -13.15
CA GLY A 34 11.19 11.45 -14.46
C GLY A 34 10.93 9.96 -14.66
N ARG A 35 10.30 9.62 -15.80
CA ARG A 35 10.06 8.23 -16.20
C ARG A 35 11.35 7.39 -16.16
N GLY A 36 11.22 6.17 -15.65
CA GLY A 36 12.35 5.27 -15.41
C GLY A 36 13.12 5.58 -14.11
N GLY A 37 12.58 6.41 -13.21
CA GLY A 37 13.20 6.73 -11.93
C GLY A 37 14.41 7.65 -12.04
N ARG A 38 14.53 8.40 -13.15
CA ARG A 38 15.64 9.31 -13.42
C ARG A 38 15.49 10.57 -12.56
N LEU A 39 16.55 10.95 -11.83
CA LEU A 39 16.54 12.14 -10.98
C LEU A 39 16.63 13.43 -11.82
N CYS A 40 15.53 14.15 -11.91
CA CYS A 40 15.45 15.40 -12.67
C CYS A 40 15.72 16.63 -11.80
N TYR A 41 15.41 16.59 -10.50
CA TYR A 41 15.71 17.69 -9.58
C TYR A 41 15.71 17.23 -8.12
N PHE A 42 16.62 17.80 -7.33
CA PHE A 42 16.60 17.74 -5.87
C PHE A 42 17.03 19.08 -5.27
N GLY A 43 16.22 19.62 -4.37
CA GLY A 43 16.49 20.92 -3.75
C GLY A 43 15.28 21.43 -2.97
N SER A 44 15.25 22.72 -2.67
CA SER A 44 14.10 23.32 -1.98
C SER A 44 12.86 23.41 -2.88
N SER A 45 11.68 23.36 -2.28
CA SER A 45 10.41 23.48 -3.02
C SER A 45 10.28 24.83 -3.77
N ARG A 46 10.91 25.90 -3.27
CA ARG A 46 10.89 27.22 -3.89
C ARG A 46 11.82 27.31 -5.10
N GLU A 47 13.05 26.81 -4.96
CA GLU A 47 14.04 26.79 -6.04
C GLU A 47 13.61 25.88 -7.20
N ALA A 48 12.81 24.85 -6.93
CA ALA A 48 12.29 23.97 -7.97
C ALA A 48 11.50 24.75 -9.04
N LEU A 49 10.66 25.70 -8.63
CA LEU A 49 9.88 26.52 -9.57
C LEU A 49 10.80 27.37 -10.47
N THR A 50 11.90 27.89 -9.90
CA THR A 50 12.91 28.65 -10.64
C THR A 50 13.70 27.76 -11.60
N PHE A 51 14.08 26.54 -11.18
CA PHE A 51 14.82 25.59 -12.01
C PHE A 51 14.03 25.17 -13.25
N PHE A 52 12.75 24.82 -13.08
CA PHE A 52 11.87 24.44 -14.19
C PHE A 52 11.27 25.65 -14.94
N SER A 53 11.61 26.89 -14.54
CA SER A 53 11.13 28.13 -15.16
C SER A 53 9.60 28.23 -15.27
N VAL A 54 8.88 27.69 -14.28
CA VAL A 54 7.40 27.68 -14.28
C VAL A 54 6.87 29.00 -13.71
N ASN A 55 6.43 29.89 -14.59
CA ASN A 55 5.92 31.22 -14.23
C ASN A 55 4.54 31.19 -13.54
N THR A 56 3.76 30.12 -13.72
CA THR A 56 2.41 29.96 -13.13
C THR A 56 2.45 29.72 -11.62
N GLY A 57 3.61 29.28 -11.09
CA GLY A 57 3.78 28.92 -9.70
C GLY A 57 3.06 27.63 -9.27
N ASP A 58 2.49 26.88 -10.20
CA ASP A 58 1.89 25.57 -9.93
C ASP A 58 2.93 24.46 -10.21
N PHE A 59 3.03 23.49 -9.29
CA PHE A 59 3.89 22.34 -9.47
C PHE A 59 3.32 21.34 -10.47
N ALA A 60 2.02 21.41 -10.80
CA ALA A 60 1.40 20.56 -11.81
C ALA A 60 2.08 20.69 -13.19
N ASP A 61 2.51 21.90 -13.56
CA ASP A 61 3.18 22.14 -14.84
C ASP A 61 4.52 21.38 -14.94
N ILE A 62 5.24 21.24 -13.82
CA ILE A 62 6.49 20.46 -13.76
C ILE A 62 6.21 18.98 -14.05
N TYR A 63 5.08 18.43 -13.56
CA TYR A 63 4.72 17.05 -13.86
C TYR A 63 4.40 16.85 -15.33
N ASN A 64 3.66 17.78 -15.94
CA ASN A 64 3.35 17.73 -17.37
C ASN A 64 4.65 17.73 -18.20
N GLU A 65 5.62 18.59 -17.84
CA GLU A 65 6.92 18.67 -18.51
C GLU A 65 7.69 17.34 -18.43
N LEU A 66 7.66 16.69 -17.26
CA LEU A 66 8.32 15.42 -17.01
C LEU A 66 7.59 14.20 -17.61
N GLU A 67 6.37 14.37 -18.14
CA GLU A 67 5.61 13.32 -18.82
C GLU A 67 5.70 13.38 -20.35
N THR A 68 6.21 14.48 -20.93
CA THR A 68 6.24 14.73 -22.38
C THR A 68 7.02 13.67 -23.17
N SER A 69 8.33 13.50 -22.90
CA SER A 69 9.18 12.57 -23.67
C SER A 69 10.43 12.14 -22.89
N ASP A 70 11.01 11.01 -23.27
CA ASP A 70 12.25 10.49 -22.65
C ASP A 70 13.48 11.36 -22.94
N GLU A 71 13.49 12.04 -24.09
CA GLU A 71 14.54 13.00 -24.48
C GLU A 71 14.51 14.23 -23.56
N ASN A 72 13.32 14.79 -23.30
CA ASN A 72 13.15 15.91 -22.38
C ASN A 72 13.63 15.57 -20.97
N ILE A 73 13.30 14.36 -20.49
CA ILE A 73 13.78 13.88 -19.19
C ILE A 73 15.32 13.82 -19.16
N ASN A 74 15.97 13.35 -20.22
CA ASN A 74 17.43 13.31 -20.28
C ASN A 74 18.04 14.71 -20.28
N GLU A 75 17.41 15.67 -20.95
CA GLU A 75 17.82 17.08 -20.91
C GLU A 75 17.75 17.63 -19.48
N TRP A 76 16.63 17.44 -18.78
CA TRP A 76 16.48 17.87 -17.38
C TRP A 76 17.48 17.21 -16.44
N VAL A 77 17.74 15.91 -16.60
CA VAL A 77 18.77 15.19 -15.83
C VAL A 77 20.15 15.79 -16.06
N ASN A 78 20.51 16.11 -17.31
CA ASN A 78 21.80 16.70 -17.64
C ASN A 78 21.90 18.14 -17.11
N ASN A 79 20.87 18.94 -17.30
CA ASN A 79 20.76 20.31 -16.78
C ASN A 79 20.90 20.32 -15.26
N PHE A 80 20.23 19.40 -14.57
CA PHE A 80 20.34 19.27 -13.13
C PHE A 80 21.76 18.93 -12.69
N ARG A 81 22.41 17.93 -13.31
CA ARG A 81 23.80 17.56 -12.99
C ARG A 81 24.81 18.70 -13.18
N GLN A 82 24.57 19.59 -14.15
CA GLN A 82 25.43 20.74 -14.42
C GLN A 82 25.10 21.95 -13.54
N SER A 83 23.89 22.00 -12.97
CA SER A 83 23.41 23.13 -12.16
C SER A 83 24.12 23.25 -10.80
N GLU A 84 24.07 24.46 -10.24
CA GLU A 84 24.52 24.73 -8.87
C GLU A 84 23.72 23.95 -7.83
N TYR A 85 22.46 23.61 -8.11
CA TYR A 85 21.60 22.83 -7.22
C TYR A 85 22.19 21.44 -6.93
N TYR A 86 22.70 20.76 -7.96
CA TYR A 86 23.35 19.45 -7.78
C TYR A 86 24.59 19.56 -6.90
N ARG A 87 25.40 20.62 -7.08
CA ARG A 87 26.59 20.83 -6.25
C ARG A 87 26.23 21.10 -4.79
N ASN A 88 25.29 22.00 -4.56
CA ASN A 88 24.88 22.41 -3.22
C ASN A 88 24.18 21.30 -2.44
N TYR A 89 23.25 20.58 -3.08
CA TYR A 89 22.42 19.59 -2.39
C TYR A 89 22.97 18.16 -2.40
N ILE A 90 23.81 17.80 -3.38
CA ILE A 90 24.30 16.43 -3.54
C ILE A 90 25.81 16.36 -3.28
N SER A 91 26.65 17.07 -4.06
CA SER A 91 28.11 16.88 -3.94
C SER A 91 28.65 17.29 -2.57
N ASN A 92 28.19 18.41 -2.03
CA ASN A 92 28.67 18.95 -0.74
C ASN A 92 28.21 18.12 0.46
N HIS A 93 27.10 17.38 0.31
CA HIS A 93 26.50 16.57 1.39
C HIS A 93 26.88 15.10 1.35
N LEU A 94 27.36 14.59 0.20
CA LEU A 94 27.89 13.24 0.07
C LEU A 94 29.38 13.12 0.41
N SER A 95 30.07 14.25 0.64
CA SER A 95 31.44 14.25 1.15
C SER A 95 31.44 13.65 2.56
N ILE A 96 32.13 12.51 2.71
CA ILE A 96 32.16 11.66 3.92
C ILE A 96 32.54 12.45 5.18
N ASP A 97 33.31 13.53 5.03
CA ASP A 97 33.77 14.41 6.11
C ASP A 97 32.64 15.19 6.83
N ASN A 98 31.46 15.34 6.22
CA ASN A 98 30.32 16.07 6.80
C ASN A 98 29.28 15.18 7.51
N LEU A 99 29.51 13.86 7.56
CA LEU A 99 28.63 12.93 8.28
C LEU A 99 28.81 13.09 9.79
N LYS A 100 28.19 14.13 10.38
CA LYS A 100 28.03 14.18 11.83
C LYS A 100 27.33 12.91 12.29
N PRO A 101 27.88 12.17 13.27
CA PRO A 101 27.22 10.99 13.80
C PRO A 101 25.81 11.37 14.27
N PRO A 102 24.78 10.56 13.95
CA PRO A 102 23.40 10.90 14.30
C PRO A 102 23.26 11.08 15.81
N THR A 103 22.89 12.29 16.24
CA THR A 103 22.70 12.64 17.66
C THR A 103 21.55 11.86 18.31
N ASN A 104 20.62 11.34 17.50
CA ASN A 104 19.46 10.58 17.95
C ASN A 104 19.52 9.16 17.40
N LEU A 105 19.73 8.18 18.29
CA LEU A 105 19.61 6.78 17.96
C LEU A 105 18.16 6.48 17.53
N PRO A 106 17.94 5.66 16.49
CA PRO A 106 16.59 5.26 16.09
C PRO A 106 15.88 4.60 17.27
N PRO A 107 14.55 4.78 17.41
CA PRO A 107 13.80 4.12 18.46
C PRO A 107 14.00 2.61 18.35
N LYS A 108 14.46 2.00 19.45
CA LYS A 108 14.67 0.56 19.53
C LYS A 108 13.35 -0.14 19.24
N GLN A 109 13.29 -0.86 18.12
CA GLN A 109 12.14 -1.70 17.82
C GLN A 109 12.03 -2.75 18.93
N GLN A 110 10.90 -2.76 19.63
CA GLN A 110 10.62 -3.78 20.62
C GLN A 110 10.12 -5.02 19.87
N PRO A 111 10.82 -6.17 19.95
CA PRO A 111 10.30 -7.39 19.37
C PRO A 111 9.01 -7.76 20.11
N ALA A 112 7.89 -7.79 19.38
CA ALA A 112 6.66 -8.32 19.93
C ALA A 112 6.81 -9.84 20.10
N SER A 113 6.38 -10.37 21.25
CA SER A 113 6.34 -11.82 21.46
C SER A 113 5.27 -12.45 20.56
N PHE A 114 5.55 -13.63 19.99
CA PHE A 114 4.63 -14.39 19.14
C PHE A 114 3.24 -14.56 19.80
N TRP A 115 3.22 -14.89 21.08
CA TRP A 115 1.96 -15.10 21.82
C TRP A 115 1.19 -13.80 22.07
N GLN A 116 1.90 -12.69 22.32
CA GLN A 116 1.26 -11.38 22.46
C GLN A 116 0.64 -10.93 21.13
N GLN A 117 1.37 -11.11 20.02
CA GLN A 117 0.86 -10.80 18.69
C GLN A 117 -0.34 -11.68 18.32
N LEU A 118 -0.28 -12.98 18.64
CA LEU A 118 -1.37 -13.92 18.40
C LEU A 118 -2.63 -13.52 19.18
N PHE A 119 -2.51 -13.19 20.46
CA PHE A 119 -3.65 -12.75 21.26
C PHE A 119 -4.25 -11.43 20.75
N ILE A 120 -3.42 -10.46 20.39
CA ILE A 120 -3.87 -9.18 19.80
C ILE A 120 -4.62 -9.40 18.48
N LEU A 121 -4.12 -10.30 17.63
CA LEU A 121 -4.78 -10.64 16.37
C LEU A 121 -6.14 -11.31 16.62
N ILE A 122 -6.21 -12.25 17.56
CA ILE A 122 -7.46 -12.92 17.97
C ILE A 122 -8.46 -11.88 18.48
N GLU A 123 -8.07 -11.00 19.40
CA GLU A 123 -8.94 -9.97 19.95
C GLU A 123 -9.46 -9.02 18.86
N ARG A 124 -8.58 -8.55 17.99
CA ARG A 124 -8.95 -7.68 16.87
C ARG A 124 -9.92 -8.37 15.91
N TYR A 125 -9.69 -9.64 15.62
CA TYR A 125 -10.52 -10.41 14.70
C TYR A 125 -11.90 -10.69 15.29
N PHE A 126 -11.98 -11.08 16.57
CA PHE A 126 -13.25 -11.19 17.29
C PHE A 126 -14.01 -9.87 17.31
N LYS A 127 -13.34 -8.76 17.63
CA LYS A 127 -13.97 -7.43 17.64
C LYS A 127 -14.50 -7.02 16.26
N LEU A 128 -13.83 -7.45 15.19
CA LEU A 128 -14.28 -7.21 13.82
C LEU A 128 -15.51 -8.06 13.48
N ILE A 129 -15.48 -9.35 13.80
CA ILE A 129 -16.60 -10.28 13.61
C ILE A 129 -17.86 -9.81 14.36
N PHE A 130 -17.73 -9.46 15.64
CA PHE A 130 -18.87 -9.00 16.44
C PHE A 130 -19.45 -7.66 15.96
N ARG A 131 -18.64 -6.85 15.25
CA ARG A 131 -19.09 -5.57 14.69
C ARG A 131 -19.75 -5.71 13.32
N ASP A 132 -19.66 -6.89 12.70
CA ASP A 132 -20.34 -7.22 11.45
C ASP A 132 -21.39 -8.33 11.67
N PRO A 133 -22.50 -8.02 12.34
CA PRO A 133 -23.51 -9.01 12.68
C PRO A 133 -24.26 -9.56 11.46
N ILE A 134 -24.27 -8.83 10.34
CA ILE A 134 -24.89 -9.29 9.09
C ILE A 134 -24.06 -10.41 8.49
N ASN A 135 -22.74 -10.19 8.35
CA ASN A 135 -21.86 -11.20 7.79
C ASN A 135 -21.73 -12.41 8.72
N LEU A 136 -21.70 -12.19 10.05
CA LEU A 136 -21.78 -13.27 11.02
C LEU A 136 -23.11 -14.04 10.91
N GLY A 137 -24.23 -13.35 10.76
CA GLY A 137 -25.54 -13.98 10.57
C GLY A 137 -25.60 -14.81 9.30
N LEU A 138 -25.06 -14.29 8.18
CA LEU A 138 -24.94 -15.02 6.93
C LEU A 138 -24.06 -16.25 7.09
N ALA A 139 -22.85 -16.11 7.64
CA ALA A 139 -21.92 -17.23 7.84
C ALA A 139 -22.50 -18.31 8.78
N LEU A 140 -23.23 -17.90 9.81
CA LEU A 140 -23.83 -18.80 10.80
C LEU A 140 -25.11 -19.47 10.28
N LEU A 141 -25.80 -18.89 9.29
CA LEU A 141 -26.95 -19.50 8.63
C LEU A 141 -26.56 -20.39 7.45
N THR A 142 -25.58 -19.99 6.64
CA THR A 142 -25.18 -20.77 5.44
C THR A 142 -24.64 -22.14 5.81
N ALA A 143 -23.86 -22.26 6.88
CA ALA A 143 -23.31 -23.54 7.34
C ALA A 143 -24.39 -24.59 7.73
N PRO A 144 -25.32 -24.31 8.66
CA PRO A 144 -26.36 -25.29 9.03
C PRO A 144 -27.36 -25.53 7.89
N ILE A 145 -27.66 -24.53 7.06
CA ILE A 145 -28.52 -24.72 5.88
C ILE A 145 -27.84 -25.66 4.88
N GLY A 146 -26.56 -25.47 4.60
CA GLY A 146 -25.78 -26.35 3.73
C GLY A 146 -25.74 -27.78 4.26
N ILE A 147 -25.39 -27.97 5.54
CA ILE A 147 -25.37 -29.29 6.20
C ILE A 147 -26.76 -29.94 6.16
N GLY A 148 -27.81 -29.18 6.47
CA GLY A 148 -29.20 -29.68 6.44
C GLY A 148 -29.66 -30.10 5.06
N LEU A 149 -29.34 -29.32 4.02
CA LEU A 149 -29.63 -29.67 2.63
C LEU A 149 -28.86 -30.91 2.17
N ILE A 150 -27.59 -31.06 2.58
CA ILE A 150 -26.79 -32.26 2.29
C ILE A 150 -27.41 -33.48 2.96
N LEU A 151 -27.74 -33.42 4.26
CA LEU A 151 -28.39 -34.53 4.97
C LEU A 151 -29.75 -34.89 4.35
N PHE A 152 -30.54 -33.89 3.95
CA PHE A 152 -31.81 -34.11 3.25
C PHE A 152 -31.63 -34.73 1.87
N ALA A 153 -30.59 -34.33 1.12
CA ALA A 153 -30.29 -34.86 -0.20
C ALA A 153 -29.73 -36.29 -0.15
N VAL A 154 -28.94 -36.61 0.88
CA VAL A 154 -28.25 -37.90 1.06
C VAL A 154 -29.17 -38.96 1.67
N ARG A 155 -30.03 -38.62 2.63
CA ARG A 155 -30.86 -39.60 3.40
C ARG A 155 -30.01 -40.83 3.84
N ASP A 156 -30.59 -42.02 3.92
CA ASP A 156 -29.95 -43.29 4.34
C ASP A 156 -29.03 -43.94 3.28
N LYS A 157 -28.77 -43.29 2.14
CA LYS A 157 -27.89 -43.84 1.11
C LYS A 157 -26.56 -43.11 1.18
N ASN A 158 -25.46 -43.83 1.36
CA ASN A 158 -24.11 -43.26 1.37
C ASN A 158 -23.56 -43.20 -0.07
N PRO A 159 -23.64 -42.06 -0.79
CA PRO A 159 -23.26 -41.98 -2.20
C PRO A 159 -21.75 -42.08 -2.46
N PHE A 160 -20.92 -42.01 -1.40
CA PHE A 160 -19.45 -41.98 -1.50
C PHE A 160 -18.76 -43.23 -0.95
N ILE A 161 -19.50 -44.22 -0.43
CA ILE A 161 -18.96 -45.46 0.14
C ILE A 161 -19.69 -46.65 -0.48
N GLY A 162 -19.04 -47.33 -1.43
CA GLY A 162 -19.57 -48.51 -2.14
C GLY A 162 -19.19 -48.55 -3.63
N ASP A 163 -19.51 -49.67 -4.30
CA ASP A 163 -19.31 -49.82 -5.76
C ASP A 163 -20.11 -48.76 -6.53
N PRO A 164 -19.56 -48.21 -7.64
CA PRO A 164 -20.18 -47.12 -8.39
C PRO A 164 -21.46 -47.58 -9.08
N GLU A 165 -22.59 -47.47 -8.39
CA GLU A 165 -23.90 -47.78 -8.91
C GLU A 165 -24.45 -46.54 -9.68
N PRO A 166 -24.89 -46.67 -10.94
CA PRO A 166 -25.33 -45.54 -11.77
C PRO A 166 -26.56 -44.81 -11.22
N THR A 167 -27.25 -45.39 -10.24
CA THR A 167 -28.37 -44.81 -9.50
C THR A 167 -27.95 -43.74 -8.48
N LEU A 168 -26.66 -43.70 -8.08
CA LEU A 168 -26.12 -42.75 -7.10
C LEU A 168 -25.52 -41.48 -7.73
N ALA A 169 -25.18 -41.52 -9.02
CA ALA A 169 -24.64 -40.38 -9.78
C ALA A 169 -25.49 -39.09 -9.70
N PRO A 170 -26.84 -39.12 -9.85
CA PRO A 170 -27.65 -37.91 -9.69
C PRO A 170 -27.70 -37.40 -8.23
N LEU A 171 -27.45 -38.27 -7.25
CA LEU A 171 -27.41 -37.88 -5.83
C LEU A 171 -26.08 -37.17 -5.50
N ALA A 172 -24.95 -37.72 -5.97
CA ALA A 172 -23.63 -37.10 -5.83
C ALA A 172 -23.56 -35.73 -6.50
N LEU A 173 -24.16 -35.58 -7.70
CA LEU A 173 -24.21 -34.29 -8.41
C LEU A 173 -25.04 -33.24 -7.66
N ARG A 174 -26.14 -33.62 -7.00
CA ARG A 174 -26.93 -32.73 -6.13
C ARG A 174 -26.13 -32.27 -4.90
N VAL A 175 -25.38 -33.16 -4.26
CA VAL A 175 -24.53 -32.82 -3.12
C VAL A 175 -23.45 -31.81 -3.54
N LEU A 176 -22.76 -32.08 -4.66
CA LEU A 176 -21.71 -31.21 -5.19
C LEU A 176 -22.27 -29.82 -5.57
N PHE A 177 -23.45 -29.79 -6.21
CA PHE A 177 -24.16 -28.54 -6.51
C PHE A 177 -24.49 -27.72 -5.26
N VAL A 178 -25.01 -28.36 -4.20
CA VAL A 178 -25.30 -27.68 -2.92
C VAL A 178 -24.03 -27.10 -2.29
N PHE A 179 -22.91 -27.83 -2.31
CA PHE A 179 -21.62 -27.31 -1.85
C PHE A 179 -21.14 -26.10 -2.65
N THR A 180 -21.26 -26.14 -3.98
CA THR A 180 -20.86 -25.00 -4.83
C THR A 180 -21.70 -23.76 -4.58
N CYS A 181 -23.02 -23.91 -4.36
CA CYS A 181 -23.91 -22.80 -4.05
C CYS A 181 -23.67 -22.22 -2.65
N ALA A 182 -23.42 -23.07 -1.64
CA ALA A 182 -23.13 -22.63 -0.28
C ALA A 182 -21.78 -21.89 -0.19
N TRP A 183 -20.76 -22.32 -0.95
CA TRP A 183 -19.46 -21.69 -1.00
C TRP A 183 -19.47 -20.33 -1.70
N PHE A 184 -20.27 -20.16 -2.76
CA PHE A 184 -20.34 -18.91 -3.52
C PHE A 184 -21.12 -17.79 -2.81
N MET A 185 -21.83 -18.11 -1.72
CA MET A 185 -22.75 -17.21 -1.02
C MET A 185 -22.17 -16.65 0.29
N GLY A 186 -20.92 -17.00 0.62
CA GLY A 186 -20.16 -16.52 1.79
C GLY A 186 -18.91 -15.74 1.43
#